data_AF-A0AA90TJG8-F1
#
_entry.id   AF-A0AA90TJG8-F1
#
_cell.length_a   1.000
_cell.length_b   1.000
_cell.length_c   1.000
_cell.angle_alpha   90.00
_cell.angle_beta   90.00
_cell.angle_gamma   90.00
#
_symmetry.space_group_name_H-M   'P 1'
#
loop_
_entity.id
_entity.type
_entity.pdbx_description
1 polymer ?
#
loop_
_entity_poly.entity_id
_entity_poly.type
_entity_poly.pdbx_seq_one_letter_code
_entity_poly.pdbx_strand_id
1 'polypeptide(L)' 'MNRQQRPDSGGLALAEPPYQRHDLHQRDIVDHAISVQKSSNTMSAIEYLKAQNIAPDVIERVLLEPQRRRGALAH' A
#
# COMPACT_ATOMS: atom_id res chain seq x y z
N MET A 1 -5.62 -30.09 -48.32
CA MET A 1 -6.17 -30.53 -47.01
C MET A 1 -5.09 -30.26 -45.96
N ASN A 2 -4.85 -29.00 -45.61
CA ASN A 2 -5.47 -28.25 -44.50
C ASN A 2 -5.32 -28.95 -43.14
N ARG A 3 -4.27 -28.58 -42.39
CA ARG A 3 -4.36 -28.42 -40.94
C ARG A 3 -3.73 -27.08 -40.55
N GLN A 4 -4.63 -26.18 -40.22
CA GLN A 4 -4.46 -24.84 -39.70
C GLN A 4 -3.25 -24.64 -38.78
N GLN A 5 -2.50 -23.60 -39.13
CA GLN A 5 -1.99 -22.63 -38.18
C GLN A 5 -3.17 -21.94 -37.48
N ARG A 6 -3.17 -21.89 -36.15
CA ARG A 6 -3.83 -20.82 -35.38
C ARG A 6 -3.01 -20.55 -34.12
N PRO A 7 -2.38 -19.38 -33.99
CA PRO A 7 -2.01 -18.87 -32.68
C PRO A 7 -3.29 -18.36 -32.03
N ASP A 8 -3.76 -19.05 -30.99
CA ASP A 8 -4.82 -18.52 -30.14
C ASP A 8 -4.16 -17.45 -29.26
N SER A 9 -4.14 -16.22 -29.77
CA SER A 9 -3.82 -15.01 -29.05
C SER A 9 -4.96 -14.69 -28.08
N GLY A 10 -5.16 -15.56 -27.09
CA GLY A 10 -6.03 -15.32 -25.95
C GLY A 10 -5.27 -14.43 -24.96
N GLY A 11 -5.65 -13.15 -24.92
CA GLY A 11 -5.11 -12.16 -24.00
C GLY A 11 -5.16 -12.64 -22.56
N LEU A 12 -4.00 -13.05 -22.03
CA LEU A 12 -3.78 -13.09 -20.60
C LEU A 12 -3.56 -11.66 -20.16
N ALA A 13 -4.67 -10.97 -19.89
CA ALA A 13 -4.69 -9.93 -18.88
C ALA A 13 -4.13 -10.57 -17.60
N LEU A 14 -2.81 -10.43 -17.41
CA LEU A 14 -2.14 -10.73 -16.15
C LEU A 14 -2.79 -9.79 -15.15
N ALA A 15 -3.81 -10.31 -14.47
CA ALA A 15 -4.44 -9.69 -13.33
C ALA A 15 -3.32 -9.18 -12.43
N GLU A 16 -3.27 -7.87 -12.24
CA GLU A 16 -2.32 -7.26 -11.33
C GLU A 16 -2.37 -8.04 -10.01
N PRO A 17 -1.22 -8.46 -9.45
CA PRO A 17 -1.20 -9.27 -8.26
C PRO A 17 -1.99 -8.54 -7.16
N PRO A 18 -3.01 -9.17 -6.54
CA PRO A 18 -3.87 -8.53 -5.54
C PRO A 18 -3.08 -7.99 -4.34
N TYR A 19 -1.87 -8.51 -4.12
CA TYR A 19 -0.91 -8.01 -3.15
C TYR A 19 -0.48 -6.56 -3.43
N GLN A 20 -0.28 -6.19 -4.69
CA GLN A 20 0.22 -4.86 -5.04
C GLN A 20 -0.79 -3.76 -4.73
N ARG A 21 -2.09 -4.03 -4.89
CA ARG A 21 -3.16 -3.08 -4.56
C ARG A 21 -3.33 -2.91 -3.06
N HIS A 22 -3.14 -3.99 -2.29
CA HIS A 22 -3.20 -3.95 -0.83
C HIS A 22 -2.04 -3.14 -0.25
N ASP A 23 -0.83 -3.31 -0.81
CA ASP A 23 0.35 -2.53 -0.41
C ASP A 23 0.20 -1.04 -0.72
N LEU A 24 -0.38 -0.68 -1.86
CA LEU A 24 -0.66 0.73 -2.22
C LEU A 24 -1.69 1.36 -1.27
N HIS A 25 -2.80 0.66 -1.01
CA HIS A 25 -3.84 1.16 -0.10
C HIS A 25 -3.31 1.36 1.33
N GLN A 26 -2.52 0.41 1.83
CA GLN A 26 -1.90 0.52 3.15
C GLN A 26 -0.85 1.65 3.21
N ARG A 27 -0.15 1.94 2.11
CA ARG A 27 0.75 3.09 2.00
C ARG A 27 -0.03 4.40 2.06
N ASP A 28 -1.10 4.54 1.28
CA ASP A 28 -1.93 5.75 1.25
C ASP A 28 -2.55 6.06 2.63
N ILE A 29 -3.11 5.05 3.29
CA ILE A 29 -3.65 5.17 4.65
C ILE A 29 -2.58 5.72 5.59
N VAL A 30 -1.37 5.19 5.52
CA VAL A 30 -0.32 5.63 6.43
C VAL A 30 0.23 7.01 6.06
N ASP A 31 0.42 7.32 4.78
CA ASP A 31 0.85 8.66 4.37
C ASP A 31 -0.15 9.72 4.83
N HIS A 32 -1.45 9.40 4.75
CA HIS A 32 -2.49 10.24 5.32
C HIS A 32 -2.37 10.36 6.85
N ALA A 33 -2.15 9.25 7.56
CA ALA A 33 -1.97 9.27 9.02
C ALA A 33 -0.75 10.12 9.46
N ILE A 34 0.36 10.07 8.71
CA ILE A 34 1.53 10.90 8.96
C ILE A 34 1.21 12.39 8.73
N SER A 35 0.41 12.71 7.71
CA SER A 35 -0.07 14.07 7.49
C SER A 35 -0.95 14.54 8.65
N VAL A 36 -1.90 13.72 9.09
CA VAL A 36 -2.78 14.00 10.24
C VAL A 36 -1.98 14.20 11.53
N GLN A 37 -0.94 13.39 11.76
CA GLN A 37 -0.05 13.55 12.91
C GLN A 37 0.64 14.92 12.90
N LYS A 38 1.11 15.38 11.74
CA LYS A 38 1.79 16.67 11.58
C LYS A 38 0.86 17.87 11.69
N SER A 39 -0.36 17.77 11.16
CA SER A 39 -1.32 18.87 11.16
C SER A 39 -2.12 19.00 12.46
N SER A 40 -2.30 17.89 13.19
CA SER A 40 -3.14 17.81 14.37
C SER A 40 -2.34 17.33 15.58
N ASN A 41 -2.30 16.01 15.82
CA ASN A 41 -1.50 15.40 16.88
C ASN A 41 -1.39 13.88 16.67
N THR A 42 -0.53 13.24 17.46
CA THR A 42 -0.30 11.79 17.43
C THR A 42 -1.55 10.96 17.74
N MET A 43 -2.43 11.41 18.65
CA MET A 43 -3.65 10.66 18.97
C MET A 43 -4.63 10.63 17.80
N SER A 44 -4.81 11.75 17.10
CA SER A 44 -5.68 11.80 15.91
C SER A 44 -5.18 10.87 14.79
N ALA A 45 -3.86 10.72 14.63
CA ALA A 45 -3.30 9.76 13.68
C ALA A 45 -3.53 8.30 14.11
N ILE A 46 -3.41 7.99 15.42
CA ILE A 46 -3.71 6.67 15.96
C ILE A 46 -5.17 6.30 15.74
N GLU A 47 -6.09 7.21 16.04
CA GLU A 47 -7.53 6.99 15.85
C GLU A 47 -7.88 6.75 14.39
N TYR A 48 -7.28 7.54 13.48
CA TYR A 48 -7.44 7.35 12.04
C TYR A 48 -6.97 5.96 11.59
N LEU A 49 -5.77 5.53 12.01
CA LEU A 49 -5.23 4.21 11.66
C LEU A 49 -6.08 3.06 12.21
N LYS A 50 -6.58 3.20 13.45
CA LYS A 50 -7.52 2.24 14.05
C LYS A 50 -8.83 2.14 13.28
N ALA A 51 -9.39 3.28 12.85
CA ALA A 51 -10.61 3.31 12.04
C ALA A 51 -10.43 2.60 10.69
N GLN A 52 -9.21 2.59 10.14
CA GLN A 52 -8.84 1.85 8.93
C GLN A 52 -8.46 0.38 9.17
N ASN A 53 -8.70 -0.17 10.38
CA ASN A 53 -8.33 -1.54 10.77
C ASN A 53 -6.85 -1.87 10.58
N ILE A 54 -5.97 -0.88 10.71
CA ILE A 54 -4.53 -1.10 10.63
C ILE A 54 -4.05 -1.82 11.90
N ALA A 55 -3.25 -2.87 11.71
CA ALA A 55 -2.69 -3.65 12.80
C ALA A 55 -1.82 -2.77 13.73
N PRO A 56 -1.87 -3.00 15.06
CA PRO A 56 -1.12 -2.19 16.03
C PRO A 56 0.39 -2.19 15.75
N ASP A 57 0.98 -3.29 15.28
CA ASP A 57 2.39 -3.35 14.87
C ASP A 57 2.73 -2.37 13.74
N VAL A 58 1.81 -2.19 12.79
CA VAL A 58 1.97 -1.23 11.70
C VAL A 58 1.86 0.19 12.24
N ILE A 59 0.89 0.46 13.13
CA ILE A 59 0.70 1.76 13.80
C ILE A 59 1.97 2.14 14.57
N GLU A 60 2.48 1.24 15.39
CA GLU A 60 3.72 1.44 16.15
C GLU A 60 4.88 1.79 15.20
N ARG A 61 5.04 1.03 14.10
CA ARG A 61 6.07 1.31 13.09
C ARG A 61 5.88 2.66 12.38
N VAL A 62 4.63 3.10 12.15
CA VAL A 62 4.35 4.45 11.59
C VAL A 62 4.83 5.54 12.54
N LEU A 63 4.55 5.38 13.83
CA LEU A 63 4.76 6.42 14.83
C LEU A 63 6.20 6.46 15.34
N LEU A 64 6.85 5.30 15.50
CA LEU A 64 8.22 5.20 15.98
C LEU A 64 9.24 5.55 14.90
N GLU A 65 8.97 5.20 13.64
CA GLU A 65 9.92 5.40 12.55
C GLU A 65 9.26 5.99 11.27
N PRO A 66 8.58 7.14 11.34
CA PRO A 66 7.94 7.75 10.16
C PRO A 66 8.98 8.09 9.07
N GLN A 67 10.23 8.32 9.48
CA GLN A 67 11.36 8.65 8.61
C GLN A 67 11.92 7.44 7.86
N ARG A 68 11.86 6.23 8.45
CA ARG A 68 12.34 5.01 7.78
C ARG A 68 11.51 4.65 6.55
N ARG A 69 10.29 5.16 6.44
CA ARG A 69 9.51 5.07 5.19
C ARG A 69 10.09 5.91 4.06
N ARG A 70 10.64 7.10 4.37
CA ARG A 70 11.30 7.96 3.38
C ARG A 70 12.74 7.55 3.06
N GLY A 71 13.35 6.70 3.89
CA GLY A 71 14.75 6.26 3.75
C GLY A 71 15.04 5.30 2.59
N ALA A 72 14.03 4.75 1.90
CA ALA A 72 14.25 4.01 0.66
C ALA A 72 14.46 4.92 -0.58
N LEU A 73 14.57 6.24 -0.37
CA LEU A 73 14.94 7.24 -1.39
C LEU A 73 16.28 7.93 -1.10
N ALA A 74 17.16 7.31 -0.33
CA ALA A 74 18.55 7.76 -0.21
C ALA A 74 19.50 6.61 0.14
N HIS A 75 19.89 5.81 -0.84
CA HIS A 75 21.31 5.57 -1.08
C HIS A 75 21.61 5.23 -2.54
#